data_AF-A0AAW6V8P6-F1
#
_entry.id   AF-A0AAW6V8P6-F1
#
_cell.length_a   1.000
_cell.length_b   1.000
_cell.length_c   1.000
_cell.angle_alpha   90.00
_cell.angle_beta   90.00
_cell.angle_gamma   90.00
#
_symmetry.space_group_name_H-M   'P 1'
#
loop_
_entity.id
_entity.type
_entity.pdbx_description
1 polymer ?
#
loop_
_entity_poly.entity_id
_entity_poly.type
_entity_poly.pdbx_seq_one_letter_code
_entity_poly.pdbx_strand_id
1 'polypeptide(L)' 'MLTLAGFILLVSACGTDACDALPVTEDIYLNKQSCELVADVIHERSPGALLICGEVWREEE' A
#
# COMPACT_ATOMS: atom_id res chain seq x y z
N MET A 1 19.83 5.96 9.83
CA MET A 1 18.55 6.45 10.43
C MET A 1 17.41 6.00 9.53
N LEU A 2 16.19 5.73 10.03
CA LEU A 2 15.08 5.41 9.12
C LEU A 2 14.35 6.69 8.71
N THR A 3 14.12 6.86 7.41
CA THR A 3 13.28 7.95 6.89
C THR A 3 12.11 7.42 6.07
N LEU A 4 10.95 8.04 6.27
CA LEU A 4 9.74 7.70 5.53
C LEU A 4 9.93 8.09 4.06
N ALA A 5 10.02 7.09 3.19
CA ALA A 5 10.21 7.28 1.76
C ALA A 5 8.89 7.46 1.00
N GLY A 6 7.79 6.98 1.58
CA GLY A 6 6.45 7.13 1.01
C GLY A 6 5.52 6.00 1.43
N PHE A 7 4.53 5.71 0.59
CA PHE A 7 3.51 4.70 0.83
C PHE A 7 3.41 3.76 -0.37
N ILE A 8 3.18 2.48 -0.14
CA ILE A 8 2.98 1.47 -1.19
C ILE A 8 1.58 0.88 -1.07
N LEU A 9 0.96 0.61 -2.22
CA LEU A 9 -0.34 -0.06 -2.27
C LEU A 9 -0.14 -1.57 -2.19
N LEU A 10 -0.74 -2.18 -1.18
CA LEU A 10 -0.65 -3.61 -0.88
C LEU A 10 -2.04 -4.25 -1.01
N VAL A 11 -2.07 -5.51 -1.44
CA VAL A 11 -3.26 -6.36 -1.42
C VAL A 11 -3.07 -7.47 -0.40
N SER A 12 -4.05 -7.64 0.50
CA SER A 12 -4.07 -8.75 1.44
C SER A 12 -4.97 -9.87 0.92
N ALA A 13 -4.39 -11.07 0.80
CA ALA A 13 -5.13 -12.30 0.50
C ALA A 13 -5.79 -12.93 1.74
N CYS A 14 -5.43 -12.49 2.96
CA CYS A 14 -5.89 -13.11 4.21
C CYS A 14 -6.86 -12.25 5.03
N GLY A 15 -7.35 -11.12 4.50
CA GLY A 15 -8.17 -10.21 5.28
C GLY A 15 -7.30 -9.24 6.11
N THR A 16 -7.81 -8.78 7.25
CA THR A 16 -7.12 -7.81 8.12
C THR A 16 -5.95 -8.41 8.90
N ASP A 17 -5.81 -9.74 8.88
CA ASP A 17 -4.69 -10.43 9.50
C ASP A 17 -3.46 -10.33 8.60
N ALA A 18 -2.34 -9.97 9.22
CA ALA A 18 -1.05 -9.69 8.60
C ALA A 18 -0.37 -10.94 8.00
N CYS A 19 -1.06 -11.67 7.14
CA CYS A 19 -0.35 -12.44 6.12
C CYS A 19 0.45 -11.49 5.22
N ASP A 20 1.42 -12.05 4.50
CA ASP A 20 2.25 -11.35 3.51
C ASP A 20 1.39 -10.57 2.51
N ALA A 21 1.10 -9.31 2.83
CA ALA A 21 0.43 -8.41 1.92
C ALA A 21 1.39 -8.12 0.77
N LEU A 22 0.92 -8.34 -0.45
CA LEU A 22 1.76 -8.25 -1.63
C LEU A 22 1.61 -6.86 -2.26
N PRO A 23 2.69 -6.29 -2.84
CA PRO A 23 2.57 -5.06 -3.60
C PRO A 23 1.65 -5.26 -4.80
N VAL A 24 0.68 -4.35 -4.95
CA VAL A 24 -0.17 -4.28 -6.15
C VAL A 24 0.64 -3.76 -7.33
N THR A 25 1.56 -2.82 -7.05
CA THR A 25 2.48 -2.18 -7.99
C THR A 25 3.80 -1.89 -7.27
N GLU A 26 4.86 -1.63 -8.01
CA GLU A 26 6.15 -1.17 -7.44
C GLU A 26 6.16 0.36 -7.16
N ASP A 27 5.05 1.05 -7.46
CA ASP A 27 4.92 2.49 -7.25
C ASP A 27 4.92 2.86 -5.77
N ILE A 28 5.73 3.86 -5.43
CA ILE A 28 5.76 4.49 -4.12
C ILE A 28 5.11 5.87 -4.22
N TYR A 29 4.02 6.04 -3.49
CA TYR A 29 3.25 7.26 -3.39
C TYR A 29 3.86 8.21 -2.35
N LEU A 30 3.89 9.51 -2.66
CA LEU A 30 4.49 10.54 -1.80
C LEU A 30 3.81 10.64 -0.43
N ASN A 31 2.50 10.39 -0.37
CA ASN A 31 1.72 10.47 0.87
C ASN A 31 0.59 9.43 0.86
N LYS A 32 0.04 9.18 2.06
CA LYS A 32 -1.01 8.17 2.26
C LYS A 32 -2.25 8.44 1.41
N GLN A 33 -2.69 9.70 1.31
CA GLN A 33 -3.90 10.08 0.58
C GLN A 33 -3.79 9.75 -0.92
N SER A 34 -2.61 9.96 -1.51
CA SER A 34 -2.37 9.60 -2.90
C SER A 34 -2.42 8.09 -3.15
N CYS A 35 -1.97 7.28 -2.19
CA CYS A 35 -2.13 5.83 -2.24
C CYS A 35 -3.60 5.41 -2.08
N GLU A 36 -4.32 6.00 -1.11
CA GLU A 36 -5.73 5.72 -0.84
C GLU A 36 -6.62 6.06 -2.05
N LEU A 37 -6.36 7.16 -2.76
CA LEU A 37 -7.05 7.51 -4.00
C LEU A 37 -6.94 6.42 -5.07
N VAL A 38 -5.77 5.79 -5.20
CA VAL A 38 -5.60 4.67 -6.15
C VAL A 38 -6.30 3.42 -5.64
N ALA A 39 -6.25 3.16 -4.32
CA ALA A 39 -6.99 2.05 -3.71
C ALA A 39 -8.49 2.15 -4.00
N ASP A 40 -9.09 3.34 -3.89
CA ASP A 40 -10.50 3.58 -4.18
C ASP A 40 -10.85 3.25 -5.65
N VAL A 41 -10.02 3.70 -6.60
CA VAL A 41 -10.21 3.42 -8.03
C VAL A 41 -10.13 1.92 -8.33
N ILE A 42 -9.24 1.19 -7.66
CA ILE A 42 -9.15 -0.28 -7.82
C ILE A 42 -10.33 -0.96 -7.14
N HIS A 43 -10.77 -0.47 -5.98
CA HIS A 43 -11.92 -1.01 -5.26
C HIS A 43 -13.21 -0.91 -6.08
N GLU A 44 -13.42 0.17 -6.84
CA GLU A 44 -14.55 0.28 -7.79
C GLU A 44 -14.58 -0.85 -8.83
N ARG A 45 -13.40 -1.32 -9.27
CA ARG A 45 -13.25 -2.38 -10.28
C ARG A 45 -13.19 -3.78 -9.66
N SER A 46 -12.76 -3.89 -8.41
CA SER A 46 -12.62 -5.13 -7.66
C SER A 46 -13.03 -4.94 -6.19
N PRO A 47 -14.35 -4.89 -5.90
CA PRO A 47 -14.85 -4.59 -4.55
C PRO A 47 -14.47 -5.64 -3.50
N GLY A 48 -14.10 -6.85 -3.93
CA GLY A 48 -13.65 -7.92 -3.04
C GLY A 48 -12.15 -7.88 -2.70
N ALA A 49 -11.38 -6.98 -3.32
CA ALA A 49 -9.96 -6.84 -3.00
C ALA A 49 -9.78 -6.06 -1.69
N LEU A 50 -9.05 -6.63 -0.74
CA LEU A 50 -8.65 -5.92 0.47
C LEU A 50 -7.34 -5.19 0.20
N LEU A 51 -7.45 -3.88 0.00
CA LEU A 51 -6.34 -2.99 -0.30
C LEU A 51 -5.95 -2.18 0.93
N ILE A 52 -4.64 -2.03 1.14
CA ILE A 52 -4.06 -1.28 2.25
C ILE A 52 -2.86 -0.46 1.79
N CYS A 53 -2.69 0.74 2.34
CA CYS A 53 -1.54 1.59 2.09
C CYS A 53 -0.53 1.43 3.23
N GLY A 54 0.61 0.81 2.93
CA GLY A 54 1.70 0.58 3.87
C GLY A 54 2.79 1.65 3.77
N GLU A 55 3.47 1.95 4.87
CA GLU A 55 4.62 2.85 4.87
C GLU A 55 5.86 2.17 4.29
N VAL A 56 6.61 2.91 3.49
CA VAL A 56 7.92 2.49 2.98
C VAL A 56 8.99 3.31 3.70
N TRP A 57 9.90 2.63 4.37
CA TRP A 57 11.02 3.23 5.08
C TRP A 57 12.32 2.98 4.30
N ARG A 58 13.20 3.98 4.26
CA ARG A 58 14.57 3.84 3.73
C ARG A 58 15.55 3.93 4.88
N GLU A 59 16.58 3.10 4.82
CA GLU A 59 17.76 3.23 5.67
C GLU A 59 18.67 4.31 5.10
N GLU A 60 18.95 5.33 5.90
CA GLU A 60 20.01 6.30 5.65
C GLU A 60 21.32 5.78 6.22
N GLU A 61 22.35 5.72 5.37
CA GLU A 61 23.75 5.40 5.70
C GLU A 61 24.42 6.50 6.54
#